data_AF-A0A1W2ETX0-F1
#
_entry.id   AF-A0A1W2ETX0-F1
#
_cell.length_a   1.000
_cell.length_b   1.000
_cell.length_c   1.000
_cell.angle_alpha   90.00
_cell.angle_beta   90.00
_cell.angle_gamma   90.00
#
_symmetry.space_group_name_H-M   'P 1'
#
loop_
_entity.id
_entity.type
_entity.pdbx_description
1 polymer ?
#
loop_
_entity_poly.entity_id
_entity_poly.type
_entity_poly.pdbx_seq_one_letter_code
_entity_poly.pdbx_strand_id
1 'polypeptide(L)'
;MLPKGANLQKIRDGKRTYAITPHLPGGFIKPEVMQKYVDVTKKYGGTMKLTSAQRIMITGLKAEDIENIWEDLGMTPALGFANCVRSVKICPGIAFCKRGKQDSIKLGLELDKRYIKKEMPSRIKMGVSACPNSCGESVVKDIGVIGTDEGWDVYAGGSAGSHPRLADKIITSLDYDDTLRMVDIIMRYYQKHADIERIGQFIERIGLEKFKTDVLAEFYGEKSAATEPKVPQSEASEKIVPVPGGLTEGDLVFGDPITADSVISDIIRVYPQTVPVFRSFGMGCLGCPSSAGEPVRQAAEIHGLNLTELLAALNKVVPANS
;
A
#
# COMPACT_ATOMS: atom_id res chain seq x y z
N MET A 1 11.23 -21.55 1.72
CA MET A 1 9.92 -20.87 1.79
C MET A 1 10.08 -19.60 2.61
N LEU A 2 9.42 -18.48 2.27
CA LEU A 2 9.48 -17.28 3.11
C LEU A 2 8.77 -17.55 4.45
N PRO A 3 9.40 -17.26 5.59
CA PRO A 3 8.75 -17.39 6.89
C PRO A 3 7.56 -16.43 7.00
N LYS A 4 6.43 -16.94 7.51
CA LYS A 4 5.17 -16.19 7.60
C LYS A 4 5.37 -14.93 8.46
N GLY A 5 4.81 -13.80 8.00
CA GLY A 5 4.87 -12.53 8.72
C GLY A 5 6.20 -11.79 8.65
N ALA A 6 7.21 -12.30 7.94
CA ALA A 6 8.47 -11.61 7.74
C ALA A 6 8.68 -11.19 6.28
N ASN A 7 9.45 -10.12 6.08
CA ASN A 7 9.89 -9.66 4.77
C ASN A 7 11.36 -10.01 4.60
N LEU A 8 11.71 -10.58 3.44
CA LEU A 8 13.10 -10.70 3.02
C LEU A 8 13.69 -9.29 2.88
N GLN A 9 14.82 -9.02 3.54
CA GLN A 9 15.50 -7.72 3.49
C GLN A 9 16.71 -7.76 2.57
N LYS A 10 17.54 -8.79 2.70
CA LYS A 10 18.82 -8.88 2.00
C LYS A 10 19.23 -10.32 1.76
N ILE A 11 19.84 -10.55 0.60
CA ILE A 11 20.63 -11.74 0.31
C ILE A 11 22.09 -11.29 0.20
N ARG A 12 23.01 -11.90 0.95
CA ARG A 12 24.46 -11.66 0.84
C ARG A 12 25.19 -12.98 1.01
N ASP A 13 26.05 -13.33 0.05
CA ASP A 13 26.81 -14.58 0.05
C ASP A 13 25.90 -15.81 0.26
N GLY A 14 24.74 -15.82 -0.41
CA GLY A 14 23.70 -16.85 -0.27
C GLY A 14 22.89 -16.82 1.04
N LYS A 15 23.28 -16.00 2.03
CA LYS A 15 22.57 -15.86 3.31
C LYS A 15 21.43 -14.86 3.20
N ARG A 16 20.23 -15.29 3.59
CA ARG A 16 19.02 -14.48 3.64
C ARG A 16 18.82 -13.89 5.03
N THR A 17 18.53 -12.60 5.11
CA THR A 17 18.11 -11.95 6.34
C THR A 17 16.72 -11.36 6.21
N TYR A 18 16.00 -11.36 7.31
CA TYR A 18 14.59 -11.02 7.37
C TYR A 18 14.35 -9.83 8.30
N ALA A 19 13.19 -9.21 8.12
CA ALA A 19 12.65 -8.25 9.04
C ALA A 19 11.17 -8.48 9.31
N ILE A 20 10.78 -8.23 10.56
CA ILE A 20 9.38 -8.15 10.95
C ILE A 20 9.03 -6.70 11.29
N THR A 21 7.79 -6.33 11.09
CA THR A 21 7.27 -5.06 11.59
C THR A 21 5.97 -5.32 12.32
N PRO A 22 6.04 -5.51 13.64
CA PRO A 22 4.85 -5.59 14.49
C PRO A 22 3.92 -4.41 14.26
N HIS A 23 2.61 -4.65 14.37
CA HIS A 23 1.63 -3.57 14.22
C HIS A 23 1.72 -2.61 15.40
N LEU A 24 1.81 -1.32 15.11
CA LEU A 24 1.92 -0.25 16.10
C LEU A 24 0.99 0.91 15.69
N PRO A 25 -0.31 0.85 16.06
CA PRO A 25 -1.30 1.84 15.65
C PRO A 25 -0.87 3.27 16.00
N GLY A 26 -0.83 4.15 15.00
CA GLY A 26 -0.47 5.56 15.17
C GLY A 26 0.96 5.84 15.68
N GLY A 27 1.78 4.80 15.86
CA GLY A 27 3.10 4.93 16.48
C GLY A 27 3.10 5.19 17.98
N PHE A 28 1.98 4.98 18.68
CA PHE A 28 1.92 5.09 20.13
C PHE A 28 2.32 3.78 20.77
N ILE A 29 3.32 3.83 21.66
CA ILE A 29 3.87 2.65 22.33
C ILE A 29 3.93 2.87 23.84
N LYS A 30 3.51 1.87 24.61
CA LYS A 30 3.70 1.86 26.07
C LYS A 30 5.11 1.38 26.43
N PRO A 31 5.70 1.85 27.54
CA PRO A 31 7.04 1.43 27.97
C PRO A 31 7.22 -0.08 28.05
N GLU A 32 6.21 -0.82 28.53
CA GLU A 32 6.28 -2.27 28.69
C GLU A 32 6.34 -2.99 27.33
N VAL A 33 5.62 -2.48 26.33
CA VAL A 33 5.67 -3.00 24.96
C VAL A 33 7.00 -2.67 24.30
N MET A 34 7.55 -1.48 24.55
CA MET A 34 8.90 -1.11 24.08
C MET A 34 9.97 -2.02 24.69
N GLN A 35 9.89 -2.29 26.00
CA GLN A 35 10.80 -3.21 26.67
C GLN A 35 10.74 -4.61 26.04
N LYS A 36 9.53 -5.10 25.73
CA LYS A 36 9.34 -6.37 25.02
C LYS A 36 10.04 -6.39 23.66
N TYR A 37 9.97 -5.31 22.88
CA TYR A 37 10.69 -5.22 21.60
C TYR A 37 12.21 -5.23 21.80
N VAL A 38 12.71 -4.55 22.84
CA VAL A 38 14.14 -4.56 23.21
C VAL A 38 14.60 -5.97 23.56
N ASP A 39 13.86 -6.68 24.40
CA ASP A 39 14.24 -8.02 24.87
C ASP A 39 14.24 -9.04 23.73
N VAL A 40 13.21 -9.03 22.88
CA VAL A 40 13.16 -9.86 21.66
C VAL A 40 14.29 -9.51 20.72
N THR A 41 14.54 -8.22 20.45
CA THR A 41 15.63 -7.81 19.56
C THR A 41 16.98 -8.30 20.07
N LYS A 42 17.24 -8.21 21.38
CA LYS A 42 18.47 -8.72 22.00
C LYS A 42 18.58 -10.24 21.86
N LYS A 43 17.50 -10.98 22.18
CA LYS A 43 17.47 -12.46 22.13
C LYS A 43 17.86 -13.01 20.76
N TYR A 44 17.40 -12.38 19.69
CA TYR A 44 17.63 -12.85 18.32
C TYR A 44 18.72 -12.09 17.56
N GLY A 45 19.48 -11.21 18.25
CA GLY A 45 20.57 -10.46 17.64
C GLY A 45 20.14 -9.50 16.53
N GLY A 46 18.90 -9.00 16.59
CA GLY A 46 18.32 -8.12 15.58
C GLY A 46 18.73 -6.65 15.75
N THR A 47 18.19 -5.80 14.88
CA THR A 47 18.34 -4.33 14.98
C THR A 47 16.98 -3.66 14.83
N MET A 48 16.65 -2.70 15.71
CA MET A 48 15.43 -1.92 15.60
C MET A 48 15.64 -0.70 14.70
N LYS A 49 14.72 -0.49 13.75
CA LYS A 49 14.67 0.68 12.87
C LYS A 49 13.32 1.37 12.99
N LEU A 50 13.34 2.66 13.32
CA LEU A 50 12.17 3.53 13.18
C LEU A 50 11.86 3.77 11.70
N THR A 51 10.61 3.61 11.33
CA THR A 51 10.15 3.81 9.95
C THR A 51 9.42 5.14 9.79
N SER A 52 9.38 5.68 8.56
CA SER A 52 8.66 6.92 8.25
C SER A 52 7.14 6.84 8.48
N ALA A 53 6.60 5.64 8.64
CA ALA A 53 5.19 5.39 8.98
C ALA A 53 4.96 5.21 10.50
N GLN A 54 5.86 5.72 11.35
CA GLN A 54 5.77 5.63 12.82
C GLN A 54 5.69 4.19 13.34
N ARG A 55 6.47 3.28 12.76
CA ARG A 55 6.58 1.88 13.22
C ARG A 55 8.01 1.55 13.62
N ILE A 56 8.17 0.50 14.41
CA ILE A 56 9.46 -0.10 14.76
C ILE A 56 9.59 -1.43 14.00
N MET A 57 10.59 -1.53 13.14
CA MET A 57 10.93 -2.74 12.41
C MET A 57 12.13 -3.42 13.09
N ILE A 58 12.08 -4.74 13.26
CA ILE A 58 13.22 -5.54 13.76
C ILE A 58 13.85 -6.24 12.55
N THR A 59 15.12 -5.98 12.27
CA THR A 59 15.86 -6.46 11.09
C THR A 59 17.02 -7.38 11.48
N GLY A 60 17.62 -8.05 10.49
CA GLY A 60 18.79 -8.92 10.71
C GLY A 60 18.44 -10.31 11.23
N LEU A 61 17.17 -10.70 11.10
CA LEU A 61 16.64 -11.93 11.65
C LEU A 61 16.89 -13.12 10.71
N LYS A 62 17.00 -14.32 11.29
CA LYS A 62 17.09 -15.58 10.54
C LYS A 62 15.70 -16.14 10.25
N ALA A 63 15.57 -17.02 9.26
CA ALA A 63 14.28 -17.54 8.85
C ALA A 63 13.66 -18.46 9.91
N GLU A 64 14.50 -19.32 10.49
CA GLU A 64 14.16 -20.33 11.50
C GLU A 64 13.67 -19.74 12.82
N ASP A 65 14.04 -18.48 13.12
CA ASP A 65 13.68 -17.81 14.37
C ASP A 65 12.33 -17.07 14.30
N ILE A 66 11.78 -16.84 13.10
CA ILE A 66 10.64 -15.91 12.93
C ILE A 66 9.40 -16.32 13.72
N GLU A 67 9.09 -17.62 13.79
CA GLU A 67 7.93 -18.12 14.53
C GLU A 67 8.08 -17.84 16.03
N ASN A 68 9.22 -18.24 16.60
CA ASN A 68 9.56 -17.99 18.02
C ASN A 68 9.58 -16.49 18.36
N ILE A 69 10.02 -15.64 17.42
CA ILE A 69 10.01 -14.18 17.60
C ILE A 69 8.58 -13.65 17.77
N TRP A 70 7.62 -14.13 16.96
CA TRP A 70 6.22 -13.71 17.08
C TRP A 70 5.58 -14.22 18.37
N GLU A 71 5.90 -15.44 18.78
CA GLU A 71 5.46 -16.01 20.07
C GLU A 71 6.00 -15.20 21.25
N ASP A 72 7.31 -14.91 21.26
CA ASP A 72 7.93 -14.10 22.30
C ASP A 72 7.33 -12.70 22.35
N LEU A 73 7.02 -12.09 21.20
CA LEU A 73 6.30 -10.82 21.10
C LEU A 73 4.85 -10.92 21.58
N GLY A 74 4.27 -12.12 21.67
CA GLY A 74 2.86 -12.34 21.96
C GLY A 74 1.95 -11.62 20.95
N MET A 75 2.40 -11.52 19.71
CA MET A 75 1.72 -10.79 18.64
C MET A 75 1.53 -11.72 17.45
N THR A 76 0.33 -11.71 16.89
CA THR A 76 0.07 -12.47 15.67
C THR A 76 0.77 -11.78 14.50
N PRO A 77 1.52 -12.52 13.65
CA PRO A 77 2.07 -11.97 12.43
C PRO A 77 0.95 -11.36 11.60
N ALA A 78 1.11 -10.08 11.24
CA ALA A 78 0.16 -9.39 10.39
C ALA A 78 0.29 -9.89 8.95
N LEU A 79 -0.34 -11.03 8.64
CA LEU A 79 -0.53 -11.51 7.28
C LEU A 79 -1.24 -10.41 6.49
N GLY A 80 -0.57 -9.91 5.46
CA GLY A 80 -1.09 -8.82 4.66
C GLY A 80 -0.75 -9.05 3.21
N PHE A 81 -1.71 -8.79 2.34
CA PHE A 81 -1.48 -8.64 0.92
C PHE A 81 -0.47 -7.52 0.70
N ALA A 82 0.37 -7.58 -0.33
CA ALA A 82 1.28 -6.46 -0.55
C ALA A 82 0.57 -5.21 -1.08
N ASN A 83 -0.53 -5.41 -1.83
CA ASN A 83 -1.45 -4.36 -2.20
C ASN A 83 -2.54 -4.29 -1.13
N CYS A 84 -2.24 -3.59 -0.05
CA CYS A 84 -3.18 -3.36 1.04
C CYS A 84 -2.98 -1.99 1.66
N VAL A 85 -3.92 -1.61 2.51
CA VAL A 85 -3.77 -0.44 3.38
C VAL A 85 -2.67 -0.70 4.42
N ARG A 86 -1.72 0.23 4.50
CA ARG A 86 -0.62 0.24 5.47
C ARG A 86 -1.03 1.03 6.72
N SER A 87 -0.20 0.99 7.75
CA SER A 87 -0.47 1.73 9.00
C SER A 87 -0.74 3.21 8.75
N VAL A 88 -1.72 3.75 9.49
CA VAL A 88 -2.09 5.16 9.44
C VAL A 88 -1.06 5.99 10.21
N LYS A 89 -0.49 7.01 9.57
CA LYS A 89 0.42 7.96 10.24
C LYS A 89 -0.42 9.02 10.97
N ILE A 90 -0.21 9.21 12.27
CA ILE A 90 -1.05 10.04 13.12
C ILE A 90 -0.18 11.05 13.87
N CYS A 91 -0.55 12.32 13.84
CA CYS A 91 0.13 13.33 14.67
C CYS A 91 -0.34 13.26 16.15
N PRO A 92 0.37 13.89 17.10
CA PRO A 92 0.01 13.80 18.52
C PRO A 92 -1.36 14.38 18.89
N GLY A 93 -2.02 15.14 17.99
CA GLY A 93 -3.38 15.63 18.18
C GLY A 93 -3.53 16.63 19.34
N ILE A 94 -4.78 16.91 19.70
CA ILE A 94 -5.11 17.76 20.86
C ILE A 94 -4.66 17.14 22.20
N ALA A 95 -4.47 15.81 22.25
CA ALA A 95 -4.05 15.12 23.46
C ALA A 95 -2.63 15.51 23.91
N PHE A 96 -1.72 15.80 22.97
CA PHE A 96 -0.30 15.99 23.28
C PHE A 96 0.34 17.20 22.58
N CYS A 97 -0.40 17.98 21.79
CA CYS A 97 0.12 19.13 21.07
C CYS A 97 -0.77 20.35 21.20
N LYS A 98 -0.18 21.47 21.65
CA LYS A 98 -0.86 22.78 21.79
C LYS A 98 -1.41 23.39 20.48
N ARG A 99 -1.02 22.84 19.33
CA ARG A 99 -1.48 23.28 17.99
C ARG A 99 -2.60 22.42 17.44
N GLY A 100 -2.94 21.30 18.09
CA GLY A 100 -4.02 20.43 17.63
C GLY A 100 -5.33 21.22 17.56
N LYS A 101 -6.02 21.15 16.43
CA LYS A 101 -7.37 21.69 16.26
C LYS A 101 -8.43 20.61 16.40
N GLN A 102 -8.09 19.39 16.02
CA GLN A 102 -8.98 18.23 16.07
C GLN A 102 -8.30 17.00 16.71
N ASP A 103 -9.08 16.01 17.12
CA ASP A 103 -8.56 14.75 17.69
C ASP A 103 -8.10 13.77 16.59
N SER A 104 -6.86 13.94 16.14
CA SER A 104 -6.26 13.04 15.14
C SER A 104 -6.02 11.63 15.66
N ILE A 105 -5.89 11.44 16.98
CA ILE A 105 -5.67 10.11 17.55
C ILE A 105 -6.96 9.31 17.43
N LYS A 106 -8.09 9.86 17.88
CA LYS A 106 -9.39 9.20 17.74
C LYS A 106 -9.68 8.83 16.29
N LEU A 107 -9.61 9.81 15.38
CA LEU A 107 -9.92 9.58 13.96
C LEU A 107 -8.94 8.61 13.30
N GLY A 108 -7.64 8.80 13.50
CA GLY A 108 -6.63 7.96 12.84
C GLY A 108 -6.62 6.52 13.34
N LEU A 109 -6.90 6.27 14.62
CA LEU A 109 -7.01 4.91 15.15
C LEU A 109 -8.28 4.22 14.66
N GLU A 110 -9.38 4.95 14.48
CA GLU A 110 -10.59 4.40 13.87
C GLU A 110 -10.35 4.01 12.39
N LEU A 111 -9.65 4.85 11.62
CA LEU A 111 -9.24 4.52 10.25
C LEU A 111 -8.30 3.31 10.21
N ASP A 112 -7.34 3.22 11.12
CA ASP A 112 -6.43 2.06 11.23
C ASP A 112 -7.24 0.79 11.50
N LYS A 113 -8.16 0.80 12.48
CA LYS A 113 -9.04 -0.32 12.80
C LYS A 113 -9.90 -0.76 11.61
N ARG A 114 -10.46 0.18 10.83
CA ARG A 114 -11.33 -0.11 9.69
C ARG A 114 -10.59 -0.75 8.51
N TYR A 115 -9.37 -0.28 8.25
CA TYR A 115 -8.76 -0.52 6.96
C TYR A 115 -7.44 -1.26 7.00
N ILE A 116 -6.73 -1.33 8.13
CA ILE A 116 -5.41 -1.95 8.19
C ILE A 116 -5.41 -3.34 7.53
N LYS A 117 -4.49 -3.56 6.59
CA LYS A 117 -4.39 -4.78 5.77
C LYS A 117 -5.56 -5.11 4.85
N LYS A 118 -6.59 -4.27 4.71
CA LYS A 118 -7.62 -4.43 3.68
C LYS A 118 -6.98 -4.47 2.30
N GLU A 119 -7.27 -5.51 1.52
CA GLU A 119 -6.78 -5.65 0.15
C GLU A 119 -7.31 -4.52 -0.72
N MET A 120 -6.43 -3.97 -1.55
CA MET A 120 -6.67 -2.81 -2.40
C MET A 120 -5.97 -3.03 -3.76
N PRO A 121 -6.38 -2.32 -4.82
CA PRO A 121 -5.72 -2.42 -6.12
C PRO A 121 -4.20 -2.19 -6.05
N SER A 122 -3.75 -1.21 -5.27
CA SER A 122 -2.35 -1.00 -4.88
C SER A 122 -2.23 -0.68 -3.38
N ARG A 123 -1.00 -0.53 -2.89
CA ARG A 123 -0.76 -0.12 -1.50
C ARG A 123 -1.37 1.26 -1.22
N ILE A 124 -2.00 1.40 -0.07
CA ILE A 124 -2.57 2.68 0.38
C ILE A 124 -1.87 3.11 1.67
N LYS A 125 -1.41 4.35 1.72
CA LYS A 125 -0.90 5.01 2.93
C LYS A 125 -1.88 6.11 3.33
N MET A 126 -2.20 6.17 4.61
CA MET A 126 -3.07 7.21 5.16
C MET A 126 -2.30 8.11 6.14
N GLY A 127 -2.71 9.36 6.24
CA GLY A 127 -2.15 10.32 7.20
C GLY A 127 -3.21 11.20 7.80
N VAL A 128 -3.24 11.31 9.13
CA VAL A 128 -4.17 12.15 9.88
C VAL A 128 -3.39 13.16 10.70
N SER A 129 -3.64 14.43 10.43
CA SER A 129 -3.01 15.55 11.10
C SER A 129 -4.06 16.44 11.72
N ALA A 130 -3.90 16.82 12.98
CA ALA A 130 -4.88 17.64 13.71
C ALA A 130 -4.85 19.13 13.35
N CYS A 131 -3.91 19.58 12.52
CA CYS A 131 -3.77 20.98 12.11
C CYS A 131 -3.01 21.10 10.77
N PRO A 132 -3.02 22.29 10.12
CA PRO A 132 -2.35 22.52 8.83
C PRO A 132 -0.82 22.30 8.82
N ASN A 133 -0.15 22.22 9.98
CA ASN A 133 1.26 21.83 10.04
C ASN A 133 1.53 20.43 9.47
N SER A 134 0.50 19.57 9.38
CA SER A 134 0.56 18.32 8.66
C SER A 134 1.70 17.38 9.09
N CYS A 135 1.95 17.23 10.39
CA CYS A 135 3.02 16.35 10.90
C CYS A 135 2.79 14.85 10.55
N GLY A 136 1.56 14.47 10.23
CA GLY A 136 1.21 13.17 9.65
C GLY A 136 1.53 13.06 8.14
N GLU A 137 2.09 14.11 7.54
CA GLU A 137 2.40 14.26 6.11
C GLU A 137 1.17 14.03 5.22
N SER A 138 -0.01 14.49 5.67
CA SER A 138 -1.32 14.10 5.11
C SER A 138 -1.42 14.36 3.60
N VAL A 139 -0.84 15.45 3.09
CA VAL A 139 -0.91 15.83 1.66
C VAL A 139 -0.01 15.03 0.72
N VAL A 140 0.85 14.14 1.24
CA VAL A 140 1.67 13.22 0.42
C VAL A 140 1.30 11.76 0.67
N LYS A 141 0.13 11.52 1.28
CA LYS A 141 -0.47 10.20 1.46
C LYS A 141 -1.54 9.95 0.41
N ASP A 142 -1.80 8.68 0.14
CA ASP A 142 -2.87 8.26 -0.77
C ASP A 142 -4.21 8.83 -0.29
N ILE A 143 -4.45 8.80 1.03
CA ILE A 143 -5.54 9.50 1.71
C ILE A 143 -4.97 10.37 2.83
N GLY A 144 -5.29 11.66 2.80
CA GLY A 144 -4.88 12.64 3.79
C GLY A 144 -6.09 13.24 4.51
N VAL A 145 -6.00 13.39 5.83
CA VAL A 145 -6.98 14.16 6.60
C VAL A 145 -6.26 15.22 7.42
N ILE A 146 -6.76 16.46 7.38
CA ILE A 146 -6.19 17.61 8.10
C ILE A 146 -7.30 18.32 8.88
N GLY A 147 -7.10 18.45 10.20
CA GLY A 147 -7.99 19.21 11.07
C GLY A 147 -7.83 20.72 10.90
N THR A 148 -8.94 21.42 10.94
CA THR A 148 -9.07 22.87 10.97
C THR A 148 -9.95 23.27 12.16
N ASP A 149 -10.13 24.57 12.38
CA ASP A 149 -11.08 25.04 13.38
C ASP A 149 -12.56 24.77 12.98
N GLU A 150 -12.80 24.50 11.69
CA GLU A 150 -14.13 24.28 11.11
C GLU A 150 -14.48 22.79 10.95
N GLY A 151 -13.54 21.89 11.17
CA GLY A 151 -13.73 20.45 11.01
C GLY A 151 -12.50 19.77 10.39
N TRP A 152 -12.74 18.87 9.44
CA TRP A 152 -11.72 18.09 8.76
C TRP A 152 -11.75 18.31 7.25
N ASP A 153 -10.57 18.55 6.68
CA ASP A 153 -10.32 18.54 5.25
C ASP A 153 -9.83 17.16 4.81
N VAL A 154 -10.44 16.59 3.77
CA VAL A 154 -10.08 15.30 3.19
C VAL A 154 -9.37 15.49 1.84
N TYR A 155 -8.28 14.77 1.65
CA TYR A 155 -7.42 14.81 0.48
C TYR A 155 -7.22 13.39 -0.08
N ALA A 156 -7.04 13.27 -1.39
CA ALA A 156 -6.75 12.00 -2.06
C ALA A 156 -5.69 12.15 -3.16
N GLY A 157 -4.93 11.09 -3.44
CA GLY A 157 -4.01 11.06 -4.58
C GLY A 157 -2.53 11.29 -4.26
N GLY A 158 -2.15 11.55 -3.01
CA GLY A 158 -0.77 11.92 -2.67
C GLY A 158 0.23 10.75 -2.71
N SER A 159 1.50 11.07 -3.00
CA SER A 159 2.61 10.11 -2.99
C SER A 159 3.94 10.82 -2.73
N ALA A 160 4.78 10.23 -1.88
CA ALA A 160 6.18 10.63 -1.65
C ALA A 160 7.17 9.58 -2.22
N GLY A 161 6.79 8.91 -3.31
CA GLY A 161 7.60 7.88 -3.98
C GLY A 161 8.50 8.43 -5.09
N SER A 162 8.91 7.56 -6.00
CA SER A 162 9.67 7.91 -7.21
C SER A 162 8.96 8.95 -8.09
N HIS A 163 7.63 8.88 -8.14
CA HIS A 163 6.75 9.89 -8.72
C HIS A 163 6.04 10.63 -7.58
N PRO A 164 6.64 11.72 -7.06
CA PRO A 164 6.03 12.51 -6.00
C PRO A 164 4.80 13.27 -6.54
N ARG A 165 3.73 13.27 -5.76
CA ARG A 165 2.47 13.91 -6.11
C ARG A 165 1.83 14.47 -4.84
N LEU A 166 1.36 15.71 -4.89
CA LEU A 166 0.52 16.27 -3.83
C LEU A 166 -0.91 15.72 -3.97
N ALA A 167 -1.55 15.45 -2.84
CA ALA A 167 -2.94 15.03 -2.80
C ALA A 167 -3.86 16.22 -3.14
N ASP A 168 -4.94 15.93 -3.86
CA ASP A 168 -5.98 16.90 -4.20
C ASP A 168 -6.96 17.03 -3.03
N LYS A 169 -7.35 18.27 -2.72
CA LYS A 169 -8.38 18.56 -1.72
C LYS A 169 -9.75 18.17 -2.29
N ILE A 170 -10.41 17.22 -1.64
CA ILE A 170 -11.69 16.66 -2.08
C ILE A 170 -12.86 17.45 -1.49
N ILE A 171 -12.86 17.60 -0.16
CA ILE A 171 -13.91 18.25 0.62
C ILE A 171 -13.33 18.81 1.92
N THR A 172 -13.97 19.84 2.48
CA THR A 172 -13.50 20.58 3.66
C THR A 172 -14.53 20.61 4.77
N SER A 173 -14.08 20.96 5.96
CA SER A 173 -14.95 21.34 7.10
C SER A 173 -15.95 20.24 7.48
N LEU A 174 -15.55 18.97 7.34
CA LEU A 174 -16.36 17.83 7.74
C LEU A 174 -16.31 17.59 9.25
N ASP A 175 -17.40 17.09 9.83
CA ASP A 175 -17.35 16.54 11.17
C ASP A 175 -16.68 15.14 11.19
N TYR A 176 -16.60 14.54 12.37
CA TYR A 176 -15.95 13.24 12.55
C TYR A 176 -16.61 12.11 11.72
N ASP A 177 -17.94 12.03 11.72
CA ASP A 177 -18.66 10.92 11.10
C ASP A 177 -18.70 11.09 9.58
N ASP A 178 -18.90 12.31 9.09
CA ASP A 178 -18.82 12.61 7.66
C ASP A 178 -17.41 12.43 7.11
N THR A 179 -16.37 12.70 7.90
CA THR A 179 -14.98 12.41 7.50
C THR A 179 -14.78 10.91 7.27
N LEU A 180 -15.25 10.07 8.19
CA LEU A 180 -15.18 8.62 8.04
C LEU A 180 -15.97 8.16 6.81
N ARG A 181 -17.16 8.72 6.60
CA ARG A 181 -18.02 8.42 5.45
C ARG A 181 -17.37 8.78 4.12
N MET A 182 -16.74 9.96 4.03
CA MET A 182 -16.02 10.38 2.83
C MET A 182 -14.84 9.46 2.53
N VAL A 183 -14.06 9.07 3.54
CA VAL A 183 -12.97 8.09 3.34
C VAL A 183 -13.53 6.75 2.87
N ASP A 184 -14.64 6.26 3.45
CA ASP A 184 -15.32 5.03 3.01
C ASP A 184 -15.75 5.08 1.54
N ILE A 185 -16.31 6.22 1.10
CA ILE A 185 -16.70 6.44 -0.31
C ILE A 185 -15.47 6.40 -1.22
N ILE A 186 -14.41 7.16 -0.90
CA ILE A 186 -13.19 7.20 -1.72
C ILE A 186 -12.57 5.80 -1.84
N MET A 187 -12.47 5.08 -0.72
CA MET A 187 -11.88 3.74 -0.68
C MET A 187 -12.69 2.74 -1.49
N ARG A 188 -14.03 2.77 -1.41
CA ARG A 188 -14.91 1.90 -2.22
C ARG A 188 -14.86 2.26 -3.70
N TYR A 189 -14.87 3.55 -4.04
CA TYR A 189 -14.79 4.03 -5.41
C TYR A 189 -13.47 3.59 -6.07
N TYR A 190 -12.35 3.83 -5.38
CA TYR A 190 -11.03 3.37 -5.83
C TYR A 190 -10.96 1.84 -5.98
N GLN A 191 -11.45 1.09 -4.99
CA GLN A 191 -11.45 -0.38 -5.04
C GLN A 191 -12.26 -0.94 -6.23
N LYS A 192 -13.34 -0.25 -6.62
CA LYS A 192 -14.23 -0.68 -7.70
C LYS A 192 -13.70 -0.32 -9.08
N HIS A 193 -13.10 0.86 -9.23
CA HIS A 193 -12.86 1.48 -10.55
C HIS A 193 -11.38 1.56 -10.98
N ALA A 194 -10.45 1.27 -10.07
CA ALA A 194 -9.03 1.30 -10.39
C ALA A 194 -8.52 -0.03 -10.95
N ASP A 195 -7.51 0.07 -11.81
CA ASP A 195 -6.67 -1.07 -12.18
C ASP A 195 -5.59 -1.27 -11.09
N ILE A 196 -4.55 -2.07 -11.33
CA ILE A 196 -3.42 -2.22 -10.38
C ILE A 196 -2.53 -0.97 -10.44
N GLU A 197 -3.01 0.11 -9.84
CA GLU A 197 -2.40 1.44 -9.88
C GLU A 197 -2.61 2.15 -8.54
N ARG A 198 -1.78 3.15 -8.21
CA ARG A 198 -1.95 3.97 -6.99
C ARG A 198 -3.12 4.94 -7.19
N ILE A 199 -3.76 5.38 -6.10
CA ILE A 199 -4.91 6.30 -6.20
C ILE A 199 -4.60 7.62 -6.94
N GLY A 200 -3.37 8.14 -6.84
CA GLY A 200 -2.95 9.31 -7.61
C GLY A 200 -2.93 9.07 -9.13
N GLN A 201 -2.42 7.89 -9.55
CA GLN A 201 -2.41 7.47 -10.95
C GLN A 201 -3.83 7.21 -11.46
N PHE A 202 -4.67 6.59 -10.63
CA PHE A 202 -6.09 6.41 -10.92
C PHE A 202 -6.78 7.76 -11.17
N ILE A 203 -6.58 8.74 -10.30
CA ILE A 203 -7.14 10.09 -10.46
C ILE A 203 -6.64 10.77 -11.73
N GLU A 204 -5.36 10.61 -12.07
CA GLU A 204 -4.80 11.14 -13.33
C GLU A 204 -5.43 10.47 -14.56
N ARG A 205 -5.61 9.14 -14.51
CA ARG A 205 -6.20 8.33 -15.56
C ARG A 205 -7.65 8.70 -15.85
N ILE A 206 -8.50 8.79 -14.81
CA ILE A 206 -9.93 9.10 -15.01
C ILE A 206 -10.21 10.60 -15.10
N GLY A 207 -9.30 11.44 -14.58
CA GLY A 207 -9.45 12.88 -14.43
C GLY A 207 -9.98 13.30 -13.05
N LEU A 208 -9.34 14.32 -12.46
CA LEU A 208 -9.70 14.84 -11.13
C LEU A 208 -11.16 15.30 -11.03
N GLU A 209 -11.66 16.05 -12.02
CA GLU A 209 -13.04 16.53 -12.02
C GLU A 209 -14.05 15.40 -11.99
N LYS A 210 -13.81 14.34 -12.77
CA LYS A 210 -14.62 13.13 -12.73
C LYS A 210 -14.58 12.50 -11.35
N PHE A 211 -13.38 12.22 -10.83
CA PHE A 211 -13.21 11.62 -9.51
C PHE A 211 -13.95 12.39 -8.43
N LYS A 212 -13.77 13.72 -8.36
CA LYS A 212 -14.44 14.59 -7.40
C LYS A 212 -15.96 14.56 -7.58
N THR A 213 -16.45 14.68 -8.80
CA THR A 213 -17.89 14.67 -9.07
C THR A 213 -18.53 13.37 -8.61
N ASP A 214 -17.93 12.22 -8.92
CA ASP A 214 -18.48 10.91 -8.58
C ASP A 214 -18.51 10.68 -7.06
N VAL A 215 -17.40 10.95 -6.35
CA VAL A 215 -17.35 10.72 -4.89
C VAL A 215 -18.17 11.74 -4.10
N LEU A 216 -18.26 12.98 -4.57
CA LEU A 216 -19.08 14.02 -3.93
C LEU A 216 -20.57 13.78 -4.16
N ALA A 217 -20.97 13.33 -5.35
CA ALA A 217 -22.37 12.98 -5.61
C ALA A 217 -22.83 11.86 -4.67
N GLU A 218 -22.02 10.80 -4.50
CA GLU A 218 -22.33 9.75 -3.52
C GLU A 218 -22.36 10.28 -2.09
N PHE A 219 -21.46 11.20 -1.73
CA PHE A 219 -21.46 11.83 -0.42
C PHE A 219 -22.76 12.62 -0.20
N TYR A 220 -23.20 13.47 -1.13
CA TYR A 220 -24.43 14.24 -0.95
C TYR A 220 -25.73 13.45 -1.23
N GLY A 221 -25.64 12.18 -1.63
CA GLY A 221 -26.82 11.36 -1.97
C GLY A 221 -27.43 11.74 -3.32
N GLU A 222 -26.64 12.31 -4.20
CA GLU A 222 -27.01 12.82 -5.51
C GLU A 222 -26.63 11.84 -6.63
N LYS A 223 -27.17 12.05 -7.83
CA LYS A 223 -26.69 11.35 -9.02
C LYS A 223 -25.46 12.05 -9.55
N SER A 224 -24.42 11.28 -9.84
CA SER A 224 -23.23 11.86 -10.48
C SER A 224 -23.58 12.45 -11.83
N ALA A 225 -23.21 13.72 -12.03
CA ALA A 225 -23.25 14.41 -13.31
C ALA A 225 -21.91 14.31 -14.06
N ALA A 226 -21.01 13.41 -13.63
CA ALA A 226 -19.69 13.30 -14.21
C ALA A 226 -19.76 12.91 -15.69
N THR A 227 -18.86 13.50 -16.47
CA THR A 227 -18.58 13.04 -17.82
C THR A 227 -17.88 11.68 -17.80
N GLU A 228 -17.79 11.06 -18.97
CA GLU A 228 -16.98 9.86 -19.18
C GLU A 228 -15.53 10.07 -18.69
N PRO A 229 -14.87 9.01 -18.18
CA PRO A 229 -13.48 9.10 -17.76
C PRO A 229 -12.58 9.44 -18.94
N LYS A 230 -11.50 10.19 -18.68
CA LYS A 230 -10.49 10.48 -19.71
C LYS A 230 -9.93 9.19 -20.31
N VAL A 231 -9.70 8.19 -19.46
CA VAL A 231 -9.36 6.82 -19.85
C VAL A 231 -10.20 5.87 -18.99
N PRO A 232 -11.05 5.00 -19.60
CA PRO A 232 -11.90 4.07 -18.86
C PRO A 232 -11.07 3.04 -18.08
N GLN A 233 -11.72 2.37 -17.12
CA GLN A 233 -11.14 1.19 -16.50
C GLN A 233 -10.96 0.11 -17.56
N SER A 234 -9.86 -0.63 -17.48
CA SER A 234 -9.59 -1.71 -18.42
C SER A 234 -10.62 -2.82 -18.22
N GLU A 235 -11.23 -3.31 -19.29
CA GLU A 235 -12.06 -4.51 -19.16
C GLU A 235 -11.19 -5.68 -18.69
N ALA A 236 -11.78 -6.67 -18.00
CA ALA A 236 -11.03 -7.81 -17.46
C ALA A 236 -10.24 -8.60 -18.54
N SER A 237 -10.59 -8.41 -19.81
CA SER A 237 -9.97 -8.98 -21.01
C SER A 237 -9.20 -7.98 -21.89
N GLU A 238 -9.23 -6.67 -21.58
CA GLU A 238 -8.64 -5.63 -22.43
C GLU A 238 -7.37 -5.00 -21.87
N LYS A 239 -6.57 -4.45 -22.80
CA LYS A 239 -5.25 -3.85 -22.57
C LYS A 239 -5.34 -2.66 -21.61
N ILE A 240 -4.63 -2.69 -20.48
CA ILE A 240 -4.43 -1.49 -19.65
C ILE A 240 -3.60 -0.47 -20.44
N VAL A 241 -4.14 0.75 -20.59
CA VAL A 241 -3.50 1.86 -21.31
C VAL A 241 -2.40 2.48 -20.44
N PRO A 242 -1.19 2.68 -20.98
CA PRO A 242 -0.10 3.30 -20.26
C PRO A 242 -0.41 4.69 -19.69
N VAL A 243 -0.05 4.91 -18.42
CA VAL A 243 -0.07 6.25 -17.80
C VAL A 243 1.38 6.66 -17.51
N PRO A 244 1.84 7.87 -17.89
CA PRO A 244 3.18 8.34 -17.53
C PRO A 244 3.40 8.33 -16.01
N GLY A 245 4.47 7.68 -15.55
CA GLY A 245 4.71 7.44 -14.12
C GLY A 245 3.84 6.33 -13.50
N GLY A 246 2.98 5.71 -14.31
CA GLY A 246 2.25 4.45 -14.13
C GLY A 246 2.95 3.25 -14.77
N LEU A 247 2.38 2.07 -14.57
CA LEU A 247 3.03 0.76 -14.76
C LEU A 247 2.97 0.25 -16.21
N THR A 248 3.75 0.78 -17.15
CA THR A 248 3.64 0.35 -18.57
C THR A 248 4.78 0.89 -19.42
N GLU A 249 5.80 0.08 -19.68
CA GLU A 249 6.79 0.33 -20.74
C GLU A 249 7.16 -0.93 -21.54
N GLY A 250 6.60 -2.12 -21.25
CA GLY A 250 7.00 -3.35 -21.94
C GLY A 250 6.04 -3.82 -23.04
N ASP A 251 6.57 -4.73 -23.87
CA ASP A 251 6.02 -5.11 -25.17
C ASP A 251 5.13 -6.38 -25.14
N LEU A 252 4.91 -6.99 -23.97
CA LEU A 252 4.17 -8.25 -23.84
C LEU A 252 2.70 -8.06 -24.28
N VAL A 253 2.21 -8.92 -25.18
CA VAL A 253 0.79 -8.96 -25.58
C VAL A 253 0.13 -10.30 -25.23
N PHE A 254 -1.20 -10.31 -25.18
CA PHE A 254 -1.97 -11.53 -24.90
C PHE A 254 -1.67 -12.59 -25.96
N GLY A 255 -1.36 -13.80 -25.50
CA GLY A 255 -0.91 -14.92 -26.33
C GLY A 255 0.60 -15.13 -26.34
N ASP A 256 1.39 -14.12 -25.94
CA ASP A 256 2.83 -14.27 -25.82
C ASP A 256 3.20 -15.10 -24.58
N PRO A 257 4.22 -15.98 -24.67
CA PRO A 257 4.77 -16.62 -23.48
C PRO A 257 5.46 -15.58 -22.59
N ILE A 258 5.39 -15.80 -21.29
CA ILE A 258 6.15 -15.02 -20.32
C ILE A 258 7.61 -15.47 -20.38
N THR A 259 8.51 -14.54 -20.65
CA THR A 259 9.96 -14.78 -20.74
C THR A 259 10.72 -14.17 -19.58
N ALA A 260 12.02 -14.42 -19.51
CA ALA A 260 12.91 -13.85 -18.50
C ALA A 260 12.96 -12.31 -18.55
N ASP A 261 12.81 -11.73 -19.74
CA ASP A 261 12.87 -10.29 -19.98
C ASP A 261 11.48 -9.61 -19.98
N SER A 262 10.40 -10.41 -19.88
CA SER A 262 9.05 -9.87 -19.69
C SER A 262 8.99 -9.05 -18.40
N VAL A 263 8.43 -7.84 -18.51
CA VAL A 263 8.32 -6.90 -17.40
C VAL A 263 7.15 -7.30 -16.49
N ILE A 264 7.36 -7.25 -15.17
CA ILE A 264 6.37 -7.68 -14.19
C ILE A 264 5.03 -6.95 -14.36
N SER A 265 5.03 -5.63 -14.57
CA SER A 265 3.80 -4.87 -14.81
C SER A 265 3.02 -5.38 -16.01
N ASP A 266 3.71 -5.70 -17.10
CA ASP A 266 3.05 -6.18 -18.32
C ASP A 266 2.53 -7.60 -18.15
N ILE A 267 3.23 -8.45 -17.41
CA ILE A 267 2.72 -9.80 -17.10
C ILE A 267 1.43 -9.71 -16.28
N ILE A 268 1.39 -8.87 -15.25
CA ILE A 268 0.20 -8.72 -14.41
C ILE A 268 -0.96 -8.12 -15.19
N ARG A 269 -0.64 -7.18 -16.10
CA ARG A 269 -1.60 -6.53 -17.00
C ARG A 269 -2.21 -7.53 -17.98
N VAL A 270 -1.37 -8.31 -18.66
CA VAL A 270 -1.78 -9.24 -19.71
C VAL A 270 -2.37 -10.53 -19.13
N TYR A 271 -1.85 -10.97 -17.99
CA TYR A 271 -2.18 -12.24 -17.33
C TYR A 271 -2.41 -12.04 -15.83
N PRO A 272 -3.51 -11.37 -15.41
CA PRO A 272 -3.78 -11.08 -13.99
C PRO A 272 -3.86 -12.32 -13.10
N GLN A 273 -4.19 -13.49 -13.66
CA GLN A 273 -4.16 -14.80 -12.99
C GLN A 273 -2.76 -15.24 -12.55
N THR A 274 -1.70 -14.58 -12.98
CA THR A 274 -0.32 -14.81 -12.50
C THR A 274 -0.07 -14.19 -11.13
N VAL A 275 -0.91 -13.24 -10.66
CA VAL A 275 -0.73 -12.56 -9.37
C VAL A 275 -0.65 -13.55 -8.18
N PRO A 276 -1.54 -14.56 -8.05
CA PRO A 276 -1.39 -15.60 -7.04
C PRO A 276 -0.09 -16.41 -7.16
N VAL A 277 0.42 -16.62 -8.38
CA VAL A 277 1.68 -17.33 -8.63
C VAL A 277 2.86 -16.51 -8.12
N PHE A 278 2.98 -15.24 -8.53
CA PHE A 278 4.01 -14.34 -7.98
C PHE A 278 3.98 -14.30 -6.44
N ARG A 279 2.78 -14.21 -5.86
CA ARG A 279 2.60 -14.21 -4.39
C ARG A 279 3.09 -15.51 -3.74
N SER A 280 2.89 -16.67 -4.36
CA SER A 280 3.35 -17.96 -3.81
C SER A 280 4.88 -18.08 -3.77
N PHE A 281 5.56 -17.40 -4.69
CA PHE A 281 7.01 -17.23 -4.71
C PHE A 281 7.52 -16.10 -3.80
N GLY A 282 6.63 -15.43 -3.07
CA GLY A 282 6.99 -14.35 -2.16
C GLY A 282 7.12 -12.97 -2.81
N MET A 283 6.74 -12.84 -4.08
CA MET A 283 6.67 -11.57 -4.80
C MET A 283 5.29 -10.97 -4.63
N GLY A 284 5.03 -10.45 -3.43
CA GLY A 284 3.74 -9.83 -3.13
C GLY A 284 3.60 -8.43 -3.73
N CYS A 285 4.68 -7.64 -3.74
CA CYS A 285 4.72 -6.18 -3.94
C CYS A 285 4.54 -5.71 -5.39
N LEU A 286 3.68 -6.39 -6.14
CA LEU A 286 3.51 -6.26 -7.58
C LEU A 286 3.06 -4.87 -8.05
N GLY A 287 2.36 -4.09 -7.20
CA GLY A 287 2.00 -2.69 -7.48
C GLY A 287 3.09 -1.67 -7.10
N CYS A 288 4.30 -2.10 -6.76
CA CYS A 288 5.40 -1.21 -6.40
C CYS A 288 6.17 -0.75 -7.64
N PRO A 289 6.50 0.56 -7.78
CA PRO A 289 7.31 1.04 -8.91
C PRO A 289 8.60 0.24 -9.10
N SER A 290 9.30 -0.10 -8.01
CA SER A 290 10.51 -0.91 -8.06
C SER A 290 10.27 -2.35 -8.52
N SER A 291 9.13 -2.97 -8.19
CA SER A 291 8.86 -4.35 -8.61
C SER A 291 8.28 -4.42 -10.02
N ALA A 292 7.58 -3.38 -10.44
CA ALA A 292 6.72 -3.44 -11.60
C ALA A 292 7.47 -3.10 -12.89
N GLY A 293 8.51 -2.26 -12.83
CA GLY A 293 9.37 -1.95 -13.98
C GLY A 293 10.54 -2.92 -14.19
N GLU A 294 10.65 -3.98 -13.38
CA GLU A 294 11.75 -4.94 -13.47
C GLU A 294 11.35 -6.16 -14.34
N PRO A 295 12.28 -6.75 -15.09
CA PRO A 295 12.06 -8.02 -15.78
C PRO A 295 12.05 -9.21 -14.80
N VAL A 296 11.37 -10.30 -15.15
CA VAL A 296 11.25 -11.52 -14.30
C VAL A 296 12.61 -12.04 -13.83
N ARG A 297 13.65 -11.99 -14.67
CA ARG A 297 15.03 -12.36 -14.29
C ARG A 297 15.55 -11.60 -13.08
N GLN A 298 15.33 -10.28 -13.05
CA GLN A 298 15.81 -9.42 -11.98
C GLN A 298 15.00 -9.65 -10.71
N ALA A 299 13.68 -9.81 -10.84
CA ALA A 299 12.82 -10.18 -9.72
C ALA A 299 13.24 -11.54 -9.11
N ALA A 300 13.55 -12.54 -9.94
CA ALA A 300 14.04 -13.83 -9.48
C ALA A 300 15.37 -13.70 -8.73
N GLU A 301 16.31 -12.91 -9.25
CA GLU A 301 17.60 -12.65 -8.60
C GLU A 301 17.45 -11.99 -7.23
N ILE A 302 16.69 -10.89 -7.15
CA ILE A 302 16.44 -10.12 -5.91
C ILE A 302 15.82 -11.02 -4.83
N HIS A 303 14.93 -11.93 -5.22
CA HIS A 303 14.24 -12.83 -4.33
C HIS A 303 14.97 -14.17 -4.11
N GLY A 304 16.10 -14.40 -4.81
CA GLY A 304 16.87 -15.64 -4.76
C GLY A 304 16.03 -16.85 -5.20
N LEU A 305 15.27 -16.72 -6.27
CA LEU A 305 14.40 -17.74 -6.82
C LEU A 305 15.05 -18.44 -8.01
N ASN A 306 14.67 -19.69 -8.25
CA ASN A 306 15.03 -20.37 -9.48
C ASN A 306 14.19 -19.79 -10.63
N LEU A 307 14.84 -19.12 -11.57
CA LEU A 307 14.17 -18.46 -12.69
C LEU A 307 13.37 -19.46 -13.56
N THR A 308 13.91 -20.65 -13.80
CA THR A 308 13.25 -21.68 -14.61
C THR A 308 11.96 -22.17 -13.94
N GLU A 309 12.00 -22.42 -12.63
CA GLU A 309 10.81 -22.83 -11.87
C GLU A 309 9.75 -21.72 -11.85
N LEU A 310 10.17 -20.46 -11.67
CA LEU A 310 9.26 -19.33 -11.70
C LEU A 310 8.58 -19.17 -13.07
N LEU A 311 9.36 -19.19 -14.16
CA LEU A 311 8.81 -19.08 -15.51
C LEU A 311 7.88 -20.24 -15.85
N ALA A 312 8.21 -21.46 -15.44
CA ALA A 312 7.35 -22.62 -15.64
C ALA A 312 6.01 -22.46 -14.89
N ALA A 313 6.06 -21.98 -13.63
CA ALA A 313 4.85 -21.73 -12.84
C ALA A 313 3.98 -20.61 -13.42
N LEU A 314 4.59 -19.53 -13.91
CA LEU A 314 3.89 -18.41 -14.54
C LEU A 314 3.23 -18.82 -15.85
N ASN A 315 3.96 -19.49 -16.75
CA ASN A 315 3.43 -19.92 -18.04
C ASN A 315 2.37 -21.02 -17.92
N LYS A 316 2.35 -21.78 -16.82
CA LYS A 316 1.30 -22.79 -16.57
C LYS A 316 -0.11 -22.19 -16.48
N VAL A 317 -0.22 -20.92 -16.09
CA VAL A 317 -1.50 -20.20 -15.98
C VAL A 317 -1.75 -19.24 -17.15
N VAL A 318 -0.85 -19.22 -18.14
CA VAL A 318 -1.05 -18.47 -19.39
C VAL A 318 -1.86 -19.35 -20.34
N PRO A 319 -2.97 -18.85 -20.92
CA PRO A 319 -3.73 -19.59 -21.91
C PRO A 319 -2.85 -19.87 -23.14
N ALA A 320 -2.89 -21.09 -23.68
CA ALA A 320 -2.25 -21.37 -24.96
C ALA A 320 -2.96 -20.58 -26.07
N ASN A 321 -2.21 -20.09 -27.06
CA ASN A 321 -2.79 -19.53 -28.28
C ASN A 321 -3.70 -20.57 -28.93
N SER A 322 -5.00 -20.26 -28.99
CA SER A 322 -5.98 -20.94 -29.85
C SER A 322 -5.88 -20.43 -31.28
#